data_AF-R6SLR2-F1
#
_entry.id   AF-R6SLR2-F1
#
_cell.length_a   1.000
_cell.length_b   1.000
_cell.length_c   1.000
_cell.angle_alpha   90.00
_cell.angle_beta   90.00
_cell.angle_gamma   90.00
#
_symmetry.space_group_name_H-M   'P 1'
#
loop_
_entity.id
_entity.type
_entity.pdbx_description
1 polymer ?
#
loop_
_entity_poly.entity_id
_entity_poly.type
_entity_poly.pdbx_seq_one_letter_code
_entity_poly.pdbx_strand_id
1 'polypeptide(L)'
;MPAMFIAYAGMVLLILAGAFALLTKKTVLPRWMFAFHMIVFQVIFVLIPDIRQALGADVSTWDFVLSQGSGNAALCIWMIANAVFAGRQAGTREKAGRAE
;
A
#
# COMPACT_ATOMS: atom_id res chain seq x y z
N MET A 1 0.91 -16.03 -22.00
CA MET A 1 1.80 -15.00 -21.43
C MET A 1 2.65 -15.57 -20.29
N PRO A 2 3.68 -16.40 -20.56
CA PRO A 2 4.47 -17.07 -19.51
C PRO A 2 5.36 -16.11 -18.70
N ALA A 3 5.97 -15.12 -19.36
CA ALA A 3 6.87 -14.16 -18.72
C ALA A 3 6.18 -13.22 -17.72
N MET A 4 4.87 -12.94 -17.91
CA MET A 4 4.09 -12.09 -17.00
C MET A 4 3.95 -12.71 -15.62
N PHE A 5 3.85 -14.04 -15.51
CA PHE A 5 3.71 -14.71 -14.21
C PHE A 5 4.94 -14.51 -13.32
N ILE A 6 6.14 -14.48 -13.90
CA ILE A 6 7.38 -14.25 -13.16
C ILE A 6 7.38 -12.83 -12.57
N ALA A 7 6.97 -11.83 -13.36
CA ALA A 7 6.87 -10.44 -12.91
C ALA A 7 5.83 -10.28 -11.79
N TYR A 8 4.63 -10.85 -11.96
CA TYR A 8 3.59 -10.80 -10.92
C TYR A 8 4.00 -11.53 -9.64
N ALA A 9 4.63 -12.70 -9.75
CA ALA A 9 5.16 -13.42 -8.59
C ALA A 9 6.22 -12.59 -7.85
N GLY A 10 7.13 -11.95 -8.58
CA GLY A 10 8.11 -11.03 -8.02
C GLY A 10 7.48 -9.84 -7.31
N MET A 11 6.46 -9.21 -7.92
CA MET A 11 5.72 -8.11 -7.29
C MET A 11 5.05 -8.55 -6.00
N VAL A 12 4.29 -9.65 -6.01
CA VAL A 12 3.62 -10.17 -4.81
C VAL A 12 4.65 -10.45 -3.71
N LEU A 13 5.77 -11.08 -4.04
CA LEU A 13 6.84 -11.37 -3.09
C LEU A 13 7.42 -10.10 -2.46
N LEU A 14 7.71 -9.07 -3.26
CA LEU A 14 8.21 -7.78 -2.76
C LEU A 14 7.21 -7.09 -1.82
N ILE A 15 5.92 -7.14 -2.16
CA ILE A 15 4.85 -6.54 -1.36
C ILE A 15 4.73 -7.22 0.00
N LEU A 16 4.73 -8.56 0.00
CA LEU A 16 4.65 -9.36 1.22
C LEU A 16 5.91 -9.22 2.08
N ALA A 17 7.09 -9.21 1.46
CA ALA A 17 8.34 -8.98 2.15
C ALA A 17 8.40 -7.58 2.79
N GLY A 18 7.96 -6.55 2.07
CA GLY A 18 7.85 -5.19 2.60
C GLY A 18 6.89 -5.07 3.79
N ALA A 19 5.70 -5.68 3.66
CA ALA A 19 4.72 -5.78 4.73
C ALA A 19 5.32 -6.49 5.97
N PHE A 20 6.00 -7.61 5.77
CA PHE A 20 6.64 -8.37 6.84
C PHE A 20 7.77 -7.57 7.51
N ALA A 21 8.59 -6.86 6.74
CA ALA A 21 9.66 -6.01 7.26
C ALA A 21 9.11 -4.89 8.16
N LEU A 22 7.98 -4.29 7.77
CA LEU A 22 7.29 -3.27 8.55
C LEU A 22 6.74 -3.83 9.88
N LEU A 23 6.08 -4.99 9.84
CA LEU A 23 5.53 -5.65 11.03
C LEU A 23 6.62 -6.09 12.01
N THR A 24 7.76 -6.58 11.49
CA THR A 24 8.90 -7.03 12.29
C THR A 24 9.79 -5.91 12.81
N LYS A 25 9.47 -4.63 12.56
CA LYS A 25 10.30 -3.45 12.90
C LYS A 25 11.71 -3.49 12.29
N LYS A 26 11.85 -4.15 11.14
CA LYS A 26 13.11 -4.12 10.37
C LYS A 26 13.24 -2.84 9.52
N THR A 27 12.20 -2.02 9.47
CA THR A 27 12.17 -0.70 8.83
C THR A 27 12.24 0.43 9.86
N VAL A 28 12.68 1.63 9.42
CA VAL A 28 12.64 2.88 10.23
C VAL A 28 11.21 3.34 10.56
N LEU A 29 10.22 2.80 9.84
CA LEU A 29 8.81 3.13 9.99
C LEU A 29 8.17 2.41 11.21
N PRO A 30 7.28 3.06 11.97
CA PRO A 30 6.56 2.44 13.07
C PRO A 30 5.51 1.43 12.57
N ARG A 31 5.22 0.40 13.38
CA ARG A 31 4.28 -0.68 13.04
C ARG A 31 2.88 -0.21 12.64
N TRP A 32 2.40 0.90 13.21
CA TRP A 32 1.06 1.43 12.89
C TRP A 32 0.94 1.94 11.44
N MET A 33 2.07 2.26 10.77
CA MET A 33 2.06 2.58 9.35
C MET A 33 1.62 1.40 8.47
N PHE A 34 1.54 0.19 9.01
CA PHE A 34 0.96 -0.94 8.30
C PHE A 34 -0.48 -0.69 7.84
N ALA A 35 -1.26 0.11 8.59
CA ALA A 35 -2.60 0.51 8.18
C ALA A 35 -2.62 1.28 6.85
N PHE A 36 -1.51 1.94 6.50
CA PHE A 36 -1.35 2.67 5.25
C PHE A 36 -0.59 1.89 4.17
N HIS A 37 -0.19 0.65 4.46
CA HIS A 37 0.61 -0.17 3.55
C HIS A 37 -0.17 -0.54 2.29
N MET A 38 0.53 -0.67 1.17
CA MET A 38 -0.05 -0.95 -0.13
C MET A 38 -0.94 -2.22 -0.14
N ILE A 39 -0.60 -3.24 0.65
CA ILE A 39 -1.39 -4.48 0.74
C ILE A 39 -2.81 -4.24 1.30
N VAL A 40 -2.97 -3.32 2.25
CA VAL A 40 -4.27 -3.02 2.87
C VAL A 40 -5.21 -2.42 1.84
N PHE A 41 -4.75 -1.40 1.12
CA PHE A 41 -5.56 -0.74 0.10
C PHE A 41 -5.80 -1.60 -1.14
N GLN A 42 -4.84 -2.44 -1.55
CA GLN A 42 -5.07 -3.37 -2.64
C GLN A 42 -6.18 -4.37 -2.30
N VAL A 43 -6.18 -4.94 -1.10
CA VAL A 43 -7.25 -5.85 -0.67
C VAL A 43 -8.59 -5.12 -0.64
N ILE A 44 -8.65 -3.90 -0.10
CA ILE A 44 -9.89 -3.10 -0.08
C ILE A 44 -10.42 -2.86 -1.50
N PHE A 45 -9.56 -2.41 -2.42
CA PHE A 45 -9.99 -2.07 -3.78
C PHE A 45 -10.37 -3.29 -4.63
N VAL A 46 -9.74 -4.44 -4.41
CA VAL A 46 -10.12 -5.70 -5.08
C VAL A 46 -11.42 -6.25 -4.51
N LEU A 47 -11.65 -6.12 -3.20
CA LEU A 47 -12.83 -6.69 -2.54
C LEU A 47 -14.12 -5.93 -2.86
N ILE A 48 -14.07 -4.64 -3.19
CA ILE A 48 -15.27 -3.85 -3.54
C ILE A 48 -16.00 -4.42 -4.78
N PRO A 49 -15.32 -4.63 -5.93
CA PRO A 49 -15.87 -5.35 -7.09
C PRO A 49 -16.42 -6.73 -6.74
N ASP A 50 -15.72 -7.49 -5.90
CA ASP A 50 -16.09 -8.86 -5.55
C ASP A 50 -17.38 -8.90 -4.72
N ILE A 51 -17.52 -8.01 -3.73
CA ILE A 51 -18.75 -7.86 -2.94
C ILE A 51 -19.90 -7.42 -3.84
N ARG A 52 -19.66 -6.47 -4.74
CA ARG A 52 -20.68 -5.95 -5.65
C ARG A 52 -21.20 -7.04 -6.59
N GLN A 53 -20.31 -7.86 -7.13
CA GLN A 53 -20.68 -9.04 -7.92
C GLN A 53 -21.42 -10.09 -7.09
N ALA A 54 -20.99 -10.36 -5.85
CA ALA A 54 -21.66 -11.29 -4.94
C ALA A 54 -23.10 -10.85 -4.58
N LEU A 55 -23.37 -9.54 -4.59
CA LEU A 55 -24.71 -8.97 -4.40
C LEU A 55 -25.57 -8.95 -5.67
N GLY A 56 -25.08 -9.52 -6.77
CA GLY A 56 -25.83 -9.63 -8.03
C GLY A 56 -25.87 -8.34 -8.87
N ALA A 57 -24.98 -7.39 -8.61
CA ALA A 57 -24.86 -6.18 -9.42
C ALA A 57 -24.02 -6.44 -10.68
N ASP A 58 -24.41 -5.81 -11.79
CA ASP A 58 -23.68 -5.90 -13.04
C ASP A 58 -22.28 -5.27 -12.93
N VAL A 59 -21.30 -5.95 -13.54
CA VAL A 59 -19.92 -5.48 -13.64
C VAL A 59 -19.93 -4.14 -14.38
N SER A 60 -19.44 -3.10 -13.72
CA SER A 60 -19.38 -1.75 -14.28
C SER A 60 -17.95 -1.30 -14.53
N THR A 61 -17.80 -0.20 -15.27
CA THR A 61 -16.51 0.46 -15.49
C THR A 61 -15.80 0.79 -14.18
N TRP A 62 -16.53 1.09 -13.11
CA TRP A 62 -15.95 1.34 -11.79
C TRP A 62 -15.27 0.10 -11.20
N ASP A 63 -15.83 -1.09 -11.40
CA ASP A 63 -15.25 -2.33 -10.89
C ASP A 63 -13.90 -2.63 -11.57
N PHE A 64 -13.83 -2.35 -12.87
CA PHE A 64 -12.59 -2.51 -13.64
C PHE A 64 -11.52 -1.51 -13.20
N VAL A 65 -11.90 -0.23 -13.01
CA VAL A 65 -10.99 0.81 -12.51
C VAL A 65 -10.48 0.49 -11.11
N LEU A 66 -11.36 0.03 -10.22
CA LEU A 66 -10.98 -0.38 -8.86
C LEU A 66 -10.04 -1.60 -8.88
N SER A 67 -10.36 -2.62 -9.67
CA SER A 67 -9.54 -3.83 -9.75
C SER A 67 -8.17 -3.57 -10.39
N GLN A 68 -8.13 -3.03 -11.61
CA GLN A 68 -6.87 -2.81 -12.37
C GLN A 68 -6.05 -1.63 -11.86
N GLY A 69 -6.71 -0.59 -11.35
CA GLY A 69 -6.06 0.60 -10.80
C GLY A 69 -5.59 0.45 -9.34
N SER A 70 -6.03 -0.61 -8.64
CA SER A 70 -5.77 -0.83 -7.21
C SER A 70 -4.29 -0.74 -6.84
N GLY A 71 -3.42 -1.40 -7.60
CA GLY A 71 -1.97 -1.42 -7.35
C GLY A 71 -1.35 -0.03 -7.39
N ASN A 72 -1.69 0.76 -8.40
CA ASN A 72 -1.17 2.12 -8.56
C ASN A 72 -1.70 3.06 -7.47
N ALA A 73 -3.00 3.01 -7.20
CA ALA A 73 -3.62 3.83 -6.15
C ALA A 73 -3.04 3.50 -4.77
N ALA A 74 -2.91 2.22 -4.45
CA ALA A 74 -2.35 1.76 -3.20
C ALA A 74 -0.87 2.14 -3.04
N LEU A 75 -0.09 2.10 -4.13
CA LEU A 75 1.30 2.55 -4.15
C LEU A 75 1.39 4.06 -3.91
N CYS A 76 0.56 4.87 -4.58
CA CYS A 76 0.51 6.32 -4.36
C CYS A 76 0.18 6.66 -2.90
N ILE A 77 -0.84 6.00 -2.32
CA ILE A 77 -1.20 6.22 -0.91
C ILE A 77 -0.03 5.86 0.01
N TRP A 78 0.63 4.73 -0.22
CA TRP A 78 1.79 4.30 0.57
C TRP A 78 2.96 5.29 0.47
N MET A 79 3.26 5.80 -0.72
CA MET A 79 4.32 6.79 -0.92
C MET A 79 4.01 8.12 -0.21
N ILE A 80 2.77 8.60 -0.30
CA ILE A 80 2.34 9.83 0.40
C ILE A 80 2.47 9.64 1.92
N ALA A 81 2.02 8.51 2.46
CA ALA A 81 2.13 8.21 3.89
C ALA A 81 3.60 8.22 4.36
N ASN A 82 4.51 7.65 3.56
CA ASN A 82 5.95 7.70 3.84
C ASN A 82 6.52 9.11 3.78
N ALA A 83 6.16 9.89 2.77
CA ALA A 83 6.62 11.27 2.64
C ALA A 83 6.17 12.14 3.84
N VAL A 84 4.91 12.02 4.25
CA VAL A 84 4.38 12.72 5.42
C VAL A 84 5.12 12.30 6.69
N PHE A 85 5.36 11.00 6.89
CA PHE A 85 6.08 10.50 8.05
C PHE A 85 7.54 11.00 8.09
N ALA A 86 8.24 10.96 6.96
CA ALA A 86 9.61 11.46 6.83
C ALA A 86 9.67 12.97 7.13
N GLY A 87 8.75 13.76 6.59
CA GLY A 87 8.66 15.20 6.86
C GLY A 87 8.45 15.52 8.34
N ARG A 88 7.59 14.76 9.03
CA ARG A 88 7.38 14.93 10.49
C ARG A 88 8.63 14.61 11.30
N GLN A 89 9.39 13.58 10.93
CA GLN A 89 10.64 13.24 11.60
C GLN A 89 11.71 14.31 11.42
N ALA A 90 11.85 14.84 10.20
CA ALA A 90 12.81 15.91 9.91
C ALA A 90 12.53 17.16 10.76
N GLY A 91 11.28 17.63 10.80
CA GLY A 91 10.91 18.78 11.62
C GLY A 91 11.03 18.54 13.13
N THR A 92 10.91 17.29 13.59
CA THR A 92 11.14 16.94 15.00
C THR A 92 12.62 16.99 15.35
N ARG A 93 13.50 16.47 14.47
CA ARG A 93 14.96 16.53 14.67
C ARG A 93 15.50 17.95 14.62
N GLU A 94 15.00 18.78 13.72
CA GLU A 94 15.39 20.20 13.64
C GLU A 94 15.08 20.97 14.93
N LYS A 95 13.90 20.73 15.53
CA LYS A 95 13.52 21.35 16.80
C LYS A 95 14.38 20.89 17.97
N ALA A 96 14.78 19.62 17.99
CA ALA A 96 15.64 19.06 19.04
C ALA A 96 17.05 19.68 18.99
N GLY A 97 17.65 19.83 17.81
CA GLY A 97 18.99 20.41 17.66
C GLY A 97 19.08 21.93 17.83
N ARG A 98 17.94 22.65 17.88
CA ARG A 98 17.89 24.08 18.22
C ARG A 98 17.72 24.34 19.72
N ALA A 99 17.44 23.30 20.51
CA ALA A 99 17.23 23.39 21.95
C ALA A 99 18.50 23.03 22.77
N GLU A 100 19.57 22.60 22.09
CA GLU A 100 20.92 22.38 22.62
C GLU A 100 21.82 23.59 22.31
#